data_AF-A0A382YGN1-F1
#
_entry.id   AF-A0A382YGN1-F1
#
_cell.length_a   1.000
_cell.length_b   1.000
_cell.length_c   1.000
_cell.angle_alpha   90.00
_cell.angle_beta   90.00
_cell.angle_gamma   90.00
#
_symmetry.space_group_name_H-M   'P 1'
#
loop_
_entity.id
_entity.type
_entity.pdbx_description
1 polymer ?
#
loop_
_entity_poly.entity_id
_entity_poly.type
_entity_poly.pdbx_seq_one_letter_code
_entity_poly.pdbx_strand_id
1 'polypeptide(L)'
;MNDAAEIVDALRAVVATKGLSSNEVNDLLKEGMKAGLARIYGPTVQAEITINEQSGGVDILVLRRVVDDVQDSASEISLVEARWDDEGFEVGDVME
;
A
#
# COMPACT_ATOMS: atom_id res chain seq x y z
N MET A 1 12.95 14.82 10.92
CA MET A 1 13.40 13.44 11.14
C MET A 1 12.33 12.57 10.53
N ASN A 2 12.68 11.82 9.48
CA ASN A 2 11.70 10.99 8.77
C ASN A 2 11.89 9.57 9.29
N ASP A 3 11.30 9.27 10.45
CA ASP A 3 11.55 8.03 11.22
C ASP A 3 11.30 6.76 10.39
N ALA A 4 10.40 6.82 9.40
CA ALA A 4 10.13 5.72 8.48
C ALA A 4 11.34 5.36 7.60
N ALA A 5 12.11 6.34 7.12
CA ALA A 5 13.27 6.10 6.28
C ALA A 5 14.41 5.44 7.06
N GLU A 6 14.65 5.87 8.31
CA GLU A 6 15.67 5.26 9.17
C GLU A 6 15.33 3.81 9.54
N ILE A 7 14.05 3.49 9.75
CA ILE A 7 13.60 2.12 10.01
C ILE A 7 13.84 1.23 8.78
N VAL A 8 13.51 1.72 7.58
CA VAL A 8 13.73 0.98 6.33
C VAL A 8 15.22 0.73 6.09
N ASP A 9 16.07 1.74 6.31
CA ASP A 9 17.52 1.60 6.14
C ASP A 9 18.14 0.65 7.17
N ALA A 10 17.70 0.69 8.43
CA ALA A 10 18.13 -0.26 9.45
C ALA A 10 17.71 -1.70 9.10
N LEU A 11 16.50 -1.89 8.60
CA LEU A 11 16.03 -3.21 8.18
C LEU A 11 16.85 -3.72 6.98
N ARG A 12 17.12 -2.86 5.99
CA ARG A 12 17.97 -3.18 4.84
C ARG A 12 19.36 -3.62 5.26
N ALA A 13 19.98 -2.91 6.20
CA ALA A 13 21.30 -3.27 6.72
C ALA A 13 21.29 -4.67 7.36
N VAL A 14 20.27 -4.99 8.17
CA VAL A 14 20.14 -6.31 8.80
C VAL A 14 19.93 -7.41 7.75
N VAL A 15 19.08 -7.17 6.76
CA VAL A 15 18.75 -8.17 5.72
C VAL A 15 19.95 -8.40 4.77
N ALA A 16 20.74 -7.35 4.46
CA ALA A 16 21.96 -7.45 3.68
C ALA A 16 23.03 -8.33 4.35
N THR A 17 23.12 -8.35 5.69
CA THR A 17 24.06 -9.26 6.41
C THR A 17 23.71 -10.74 6.24
N LYS A 18 22.49 -11.06 5.80
CA LYS A 18 22.05 -12.43 5.50
C LYS A 18 22.29 -12.85 4.05
N GLY A 19 22.93 -12.01 3.23
CA GLY A 19 23.27 -12.31 1.84
C GLY A 19 22.09 -12.24 0.87
N LEU A 20 20.99 -11.62 1.27
CA LEU A 20 19.81 -11.41 0.42
C LEU A 20 20.07 -10.26 -0.56
N SER A 21 19.58 -10.42 -1.78
CA SER A 21 19.61 -9.39 -2.80
C SER A 21 18.68 -8.22 -2.44
N SER A 22 18.95 -7.03 -2.98
CA SER A 22 18.10 -5.84 -2.76
C SER A 22 16.64 -6.09 -3.11
N ASN A 23 16.38 -6.90 -4.14
CA ASN A 23 15.03 -7.30 -4.54
C ASN A 23 14.33 -8.12 -3.46
N GLU A 24 15.01 -9.13 -2.89
CA GLU A 24 14.45 -9.96 -1.81
C GLU A 24 14.16 -9.13 -0.55
N VAL A 25 14.99 -8.14 -0.24
CA VAL A 25 14.77 -7.21 0.87
C VAL A 25 13.53 -6.36 0.64
N ASN A 26 13.41 -5.79 -0.57
CA ASN A 26 12.27 -4.96 -0.93
C ASN A 26 10.95 -5.75 -0.95
N ASP A 27 10.98 -6.99 -1.43
CA ASP A 27 9.81 -7.87 -1.41
C ASP A 27 9.37 -8.19 0.02
N LEU A 28 10.31 -8.50 0.91
CA LEU A 28 10.00 -8.75 2.32
C LEU A 28 9.40 -7.51 3.01
N LEU A 29 9.95 -6.32 2.71
CA LEU A 29 9.42 -5.06 3.21
C LEU A 29 7.98 -4.84 2.72
N LYS A 30 7.72 -5.03 1.42
CA LYS A 30 6.38 -4.91 0.83
C LYS A 30 5.38 -5.87 1.48
N GLU A 31 5.76 -7.13 1.67
CA GLU A 31 4.89 -8.12 2.31
C GLU A 31 4.58 -7.75 3.78
N GLY A 32 5.58 -7.25 4.52
CA GLY A 32 5.37 -6.75 5.88
C GLY A 32 4.41 -5.56 5.93
N MET A 33 4.53 -4.62 4.98
CA MET A 33 3.62 -3.48 4.87
C MET A 33 2.20 -3.91 4.51
N LYS A 34 2.02 -4.83 3.54
CA LYS A 34 0.70 -5.41 3.20
C LYS A 34 0.04 -6.06 4.42
N ALA A 35 0.80 -6.83 5.22
CA ALA A 35 0.29 -7.44 6.44
C ALA A 35 -0.16 -6.39 7.47
N GLY A 36 0.55 -5.26 7.56
CA GLY A 36 0.17 -4.11 8.38
C GLY A 36 -1.14 -3.46 7.89
N LEU A 37 -1.25 -3.20 6.60
CA LEU A 37 -2.45 -2.63 5.98
C LEU A 37 -3.66 -3.54 6.19
N ALA A 38 -3.50 -4.85 6.01
CA ALA A 38 -4.56 -5.83 6.23
C ALA A 38 -5.09 -5.82 7.68
N ARG A 39 -4.25 -5.46 8.64
CA ARG A 39 -4.62 -5.33 10.05
C ARG A 39 -5.34 -4.02 10.37
N ILE A 40 -5.11 -2.97 9.60
CA ILE A 40 -5.72 -1.64 9.79
C ILE A 40 -7.06 -1.56 9.06
N TYR A 41 -7.09 -1.96 7.78
CA TYR A 41 -8.23 -1.77 6.89
C TYR A 41 -9.08 -3.02 6.74
N GLY A 42 -8.49 -4.21 6.87
CA GLY A 42 -9.16 -5.48 6.68
C GLY A 42 -8.40 -6.40 5.73
N PRO A 43 -8.67 -7.73 5.78
CA PRO A 43 -7.88 -8.74 5.07
C PRO A 43 -7.96 -8.65 3.54
N THR A 44 -8.96 -7.96 3.01
CA THR A 44 -9.23 -7.80 1.58
C THR A 44 -8.70 -6.50 1.00
N VAL A 45 -8.05 -5.65 1.82
CA VAL A 45 -7.46 -4.39 1.37
C VAL A 45 -6.50 -4.64 0.21
N GLN A 46 -6.62 -3.81 -0.83
CA GLN A 46 -5.71 -3.80 -1.95
C GLN A 46 -4.86 -2.54 -1.86
N ALA A 47 -3.56 -2.68 -2.08
CA ALA A 47 -2.66 -1.56 -2.07
C ALA A 47 -1.50 -1.77 -3.02
N GLU A 48 -1.12 -0.71 -3.72
CA GLU A 48 0.13 -0.62 -4.46
C GLU A 48 1.20 0.01 -3.57
N ILE A 49 2.33 -0.68 -3.43
CA ILE A 49 3.44 -0.24 -2.59
C ILE A 49 4.68 -0.07 -3.45
N THR A 50 5.14 1.18 -3.54
CA THR A 50 6.34 1.55 -4.30
C THR A 50 7.45 1.95 -3.33
N ILE A 51 8.61 1.33 -3.48
CA ILE A 51 9.80 1.63 -2.68
C ILE A 51 10.86 2.20 -3.62
N ASN A 52 11.28 3.44 -3.37
CA ASN A 52 12.39 4.04 -4.07
C ASN A 52 13.72 3.46 -3.55
N GLU A 53 14.45 2.76 -4.41
CA GLU A 53 15.71 2.11 -4.02
C GLU A 53 16.83 3.10 -3.70
N GLN A 54 16.81 4.29 -4.31
CA GLN A 54 17.86 5.31 -4.12
C GLN A 54 17.61 6.16 -2.88
N SER A 55 16.37 6.58 -2.64
CA SER A 55 16.03 7.48 -1.52
C SER A 55 15.51 6.75 -0.29
N GLY A 56 15.12 5.48 -0.41
CA GLY A 56 14.40 4.76 0.64
C GLY A 56 12.97 5.25 0.88
N GLY A 57 12.46 6.16 0.04
CA GLY A 57 11.08 6.62 0.08
C GLY A 57 10.09 5.47 -0.15
N VAL A 58 8.99 5.49 0.59
CA VAL A 58 7.92 4.49 0.50
C VAL A 58 6.62 5.23 0.22
N ASP A 59 5.99 4.89 -0.90
CA ASP A 59 4.68 5.38 -1.30
C ASP A 59 3.69 4.21 -1.26
N ILE A 60 2.52 4.44 -0.65
CA ILE A 60 1.46 3.43 -0.50
C ILE A 60 0.18 4.04 -1.03
N LEU A 61 -0.40 3.42 -2.05
CA LEU A 61 -1.72 3.76 -2.60
C LEU A 61 -2.69 2.64 -2.24
N VAL A 62 -3.84 2.99 -1.66
CA VAL A 62 -4.87 2.01 -1.25
C VAL A 62 -5.94 1.98 -2.32
N LEU A 63 -6.04 0.84 -3.00
CA LEU A 63 -6.94 0.65 -4.12
C LEU A 63 -8.33 0.26 -3.62
N ARG A 64 -9.35 0.98 -4.07
CA ARG A 64 -10.76 0.66 -3.77
C ARG A 64 -11.59 0.64 -5.04
N ARG A 65 -12.43 -0.38 -5.17
CA ARG A 65 -13.37 -0.48 -6.28
C ARG A 65 -14.60 0.38 -6.00
N VAL A 66 -14.98 1.18 -6.99
CA VAL A 66 -16.20 1.98 -6.94
C VAL A 66 -17.42 1.09 -7.16
N VAL A 67 -18.33 1.06 -6.17
CA VAL A 67 -19.54 0.24 -6.18
C VAL A 67 -20.77 1.07 -5.78
N ASP A 68 -21.95 0.56 -6.11
CA ASP A 68 -23.22 1.21 -5.74
C ASP A 68 -23.60 0.91 -4.28
N ASP A 69 -23.39 -0.33 -3.85
CA ASP A 69 -23.65 -0.81 -2.49
C ASP A 69 -22.40 -1.49 -1.93
N VAL A 70 -21.83 -0.90 -0.87
CA VAL A 70 -20.57 -1.35 -0.27
C VAL A 70 -20.82 -2.58 0.61
N GLN A 71 -20.21 -3.70 0.24
CA GLN A 71 -20.25 -4.95 1.00
C GLN A 71 -18.94 -5.18 1.77
N ASP A 72 -17.83 -4.65 1.25
CA ASP A 72 -16.52 -4.72 1.87
C ASP A 72 -15.79 -3.36 1.84
N SER A 73 -15.89 -2.60 2.93
CA SER A 73 -15.24 -1.29 3.05
C SER A 73 -13.71 -1.30 2.99
N ALA A 74 -13.08 -2.48 3.09
CA ALA A 74 -11.63 -2.59 2.97
C ALA A 74 -11.15 -2.53 1.51
N SER A 75 -11.99 -2.96 0.56
CA SER A 75 -11.66 -3.03 -0.87
C SER A 75 -12.65 -2.30 -1.78
N GLU A 76 -13.73 -1.76 -1.23
CA GLU A 76 -14.80 -1.07 -1.96
C GLU A 76 -15.04 0.34 -1.40
N ILE A 77 -15.54 1.21 -2.26
CA ILE A 77 -15.97 2.58 -1.94
C ILE A 77 -17.26 2.89 -2.69
N SER A 78 -18.16 3.66 -2.08
CA SER A 78 -19.40 4.03 -2.76
C SER A 78 -19.14 5.02 -3.90
N LEU A 79 -19.95 4.97 -4.96
CA LEU A 79 -19.89 5.95 -6.06
C LEU A 79 -19.99 7.39 -5.56
N VAL A 80 -20.82 7.64 -4.54
CA VAL A 80 -21.00 8.97 -3.97
C VAL A 80 -19.72 9.47 -3.33
N GLU A 81 -19.03 8.61 -2.56
CA GLU A 81 -17.76 8.96 -1.94
C GLU A 81 -16.63 9.09 -2.96
N ALA A 82 -16.55 8.20 -3.95
CA ALA A 82 -15.55 8.30 -5.03
C ALA A 82 -15.69 9.64 -5.78
N ARG A 83 -16.92 10.07 -6.05
CA ARG A 83 -17.21 11.34 -6.74
C ARG A 83 -16.91 12.61 -5.94
N TRP A 84 -16.65 12.49 -4.64
CA TRP A 84 -16.12 13.62 -3.87
C TRP A 84 -14.67 13.92 -4.21
N ASP A 85 -13.92 12.91 -4.66
CA ASP A 85 -12.54 13.06 -5.11
C ASP A 85 -12.49 13.46 -6.59
N ASP A 86 -13.20 12.72 -7.46
CA ASP A 86 -13.35 13.04 -8.89
C ASP A 86 -14.77 12.71 -9.39
N GLU A 87 -15.50 13.72 -9.88
CA GLU A 87 -16.84 13.55 -10.43
C GLU A 87 -16.90 12.57 -11.62
N GLY A 88 -15.76 12.28 -12.26
CA GLY A 88 -15.63 11.36 -13.39
C GLY A 88 -15.77 9.87 -13.05
N PHE A 89 -15.73 9.47 -11.78
CA PHE A 89 -15.82 8.07 -11.39
C PHE A 89 -17.19 7.44 -11.75
N GLU A 90 -17.13 6.19 -12.20
CA GLU A 90 -18.26 5.30 -12.50
C GLU A 90 -18.17 3.98 -11.71
N VAL A 91 -19.31 3.29 -11.57
CA VAL A 91 -19.34 1.97 -10.92
C VAL A 91 -18.50 0.99 -11.73
N GLY A 92 -17.57 0.31 -11.06
CA GLY A 92 -16.61 -0.60 -11.67
C GLY A 92 -15.20 -0.02 -11.81
N ASP A 93 -15.04 1.30 -11.65
CA ASP A 93 -13.73 1.93 -11.62
C ASP A 93 -12.93 1.56 -10.36
N VAL A 94 -11.63 1.82 -10.40
CA VAL A 94 -10.72 1.66 -9.27
C VAL A 94 -10.18 3.04 -8.91
N MET A 95 -10.41 3.44 -7.67
CA MET A 95 -9.80 4.62 -7.06
C MET A 95 -8.47 4.21 -6.45
N GLU A 96 -7.39 4.95 -6.77
CA GLU A 96 -6.01 4.69 -6.35
C GLU A 96 -5.49 5.71 -5.33
#